data_AF-A0A3S0S2N4-F1
#
_entry.id   AF-A0A3S0S2N4-F1
#
_cell.length_a   1.000
_cell.length_b   1.000
_cell.length_c   1.000
_cell.angle_alpha   90.00
_cell.angle_beta   90.00
_cell.angle_gamma   90.00
#
_symmetry.space_group_name_H-M   'P 1'
#
loop_
_entity.id
_entity.type
_entity.pdbx_description
1 polymer ?
#
loop_
_entity_poly.entity_id
_entity_poly.type
_entity_poly.pdbx_seq_one_letter_code
_entity_poly.pdbx_strand_id
1 'polypeptide(L)'
;MDLGADIEEGKRPGAILFMCGMNAIRSPMAEAIARSMLPSNTYIRSAGVRAGERDPFVDVVLDEIGLSLGRRLPQTLEELEDDYFDLIITLSPQAHHAALELTRSNAIDVVYWPTMDPTVVSGTREQILESYREVRDHLTGLIESRLLKRNGIAAQSA
;
A
#
# COMPACT_ATOMS: atom_id res chain seq x y z
N MET A 1 21.57 -40.31 1.80
CA MET A 1 21.77 -39.20 0.84
C MET A 1 20.39 -38.84 0.35
N ASP A 2 19.74 -37.92 1.05
CA ASP A 2 18.39 -37.47 0.72
C ASP A 2 18.54 -36.07 0.14
N LEU A 3 18.40 -35.96 -1.18
CA LEU A 3 18.37 -34.71 -1.92
C LEU A 3 16.91 -34.24 -1.93
N GLY A 4 16.46 -33.73 -0.78
CA GLY A 4 15.26 -32.91 -0.71
C GLY A 4 15.61 -31.54 -1.24
N ALA A 5 15.19 -31.23 -2.46
CA ALA A 5 15.23 -29.87 -2.98
C ALA A 5 14.31 -29.01 -2.11
N ASP A 6 14.90 -28.17 -1.27
CA ASP A 6 14.18 -27.14 -0.53
C ASP A 6 13.45 -26.24 -1.54
N ILE A 7 12.12 -26.28 -1.50
CA ILE A 7 11.27 -25.27 -2.14
C ILE A 7 11.71 -23.93 -1.52
N GLU A 8 12.25 -22.99 -2.30
CA GLU A 8 12.52 -21.64 -1.79
C GLU A 8 11.19 -21.01 -1.35
N GLU A 9 10.90 -21.09 -0.05
CA GLU A 9 9.83 -20.33 0.61
C GLU A 9 10.13 -18.85 0.39
N GLY A 10 9.41 -18.25 -0.56
CA GLY A 10 9.62 -16.88 -1.03
C GLY A 10 9.90 -15.90 0.11
N LYS A 11 11.06 -15.26 0.04
CA LYS A 11 11.51 -14.24 0.98
C LYS A 11 10.46 -13.13 1.06
N ARG A 12 10.04 -12.75 2.27
CA ARG A 12 9.17 -11.58 2.47
C ARG A 12 9.92 -10.32 1.99
N PRO A 13 9.24 -9.39 1.29
CA PRO A 13 9.87 -8.14 0.87
C PRO A 13 10.40 -7.37 2.08
N GLY A 14 11.66 -6.93 2.00
CA GLY A 14 12.30 -6.12 3.03
C GLY A 14 11.90 -4.66 2.92
N ALA A 15 11.63 -4.19 1.70
CA ALA A 15 11.19 -2.83 1.40
C ALA A 15 9.91 -2.83 0.53
N ILE A 16 8.85 -2.16 1.01
CA ILE A 16 7.53 -2.09 0.38
C ILE A 16 7.12 -0.62 0.17
N LEU A 17 6.70 -0.30 -1.05
CA LEU A 17 6.10 1.00 -1.38
C LEU A 17 4.62 0.83 -1.75
N PHE A 18 3.73 1.55 -1.08
CA PHE A 18 2.33 1.69 -1.50
C PHE A 18 2.13 2.94 -2.38
N MET A 19 1.61 2.78 -3.59
CA MET A 19 1.36 3.90 -4.51
C MET A 19 -0.13 4.08 -4.82
N CYS A 20 -0.60 5.32 -4.79
CA CYS A 20 -1.91 5.70 -5.31
C CYS A 20 -1.82 7.00 -6.13
N GLY A 21 -2.95 7.58 -6.53
CA GLY A 21 -2.94 8.80 -7.36
C GLY A 21 -2.29 10.01 -6.67
N MET A 22 -2.62 10.26 -5.40
CA MET A 22 -2.32 11.52 -4.71
C MET A 22 -1.62 11.38 -3.34
N ASN A 23 -1.35 10.17 -2.88
CA ASN A 23 -0.87 9.88 -1.51
C ASN A 23 -1.73 10.47 -0.36
N ALA A 24 -3.01 10.74 -0.62
CA ALA A 24 -3.90 11.36 0.36
C ALA A 24 -4.69 10.33 1.19
N ILE A 25 -5.13 9.22 0.56
CA ILE A 25 -6.12 8.29 1.16
C ILE A 25 -5.59 6.86 1.19
N ARG A 26 -5.67 6.16 0.05
CA ARG A 26 -5.41 4.71 -0.04
C ARG A 26 -3.99 4.32 0.41
N SER A 27 -2.97 4.97 -0.15
CA SER A 27 -1.58 4.60 0.13
C SER A 27 -1.07 4.99 1.52
N PRO A 28 -1.37 6.17 2.10
CA PRO A 28 -0.97 6.44 3.48
C PRO A 28 -1.71 5.55 4.49
N MET A 29 -2.98 5.24 4.23
CA MET A 29 -3.75 4.29 5.05
C MET A 29 -3.12 2.89 5.01
N ALA A 30 -2.77 2.40 3.81
CA ALA A 30 -2.07 1.13 3.64
C ALA A 30 -0.71 1.10 4.36
N GLU A 31 0.08 2.18 4.28
CA GLU A 31 1.35 2.31 5.01
C GLU A 31 1.14 2.19 6.53
N ALA A 32 0.17 2.90 7.10
CA ALA A 32 -0.09 2.88 8.53
C ALA A 32 -0.49 1.48 9.03
N ILE A 33 -1.38 0.82 8.29
CA ILE A 33 -1.83 -0.55 8.59
C ILE A 33 -0.66 -1.53 8.45
N ALA A 34 0.10 -1.47 7.35
CA ALA A 34 1.21 -2.38 7.13
C ALA A 34 2.29 -2.23 8.22
N ARG A 35 2.58 -1.01 8.69
CA ARG A 35 3.53 -0.77 9.79
C ARG A 35 3.08 -1.35 11.12
N SER A 36 1.78 -1.45 11.39
CA SER A 36 1.29 -2.03 12.64
C SER A 36 1.27 -3.56 12.61
N MET A 37 1.24 -4.16 11.41
CA MET A 37 1.09 -5.61 11.22
C MET A 37 2.40 -6.32 10.87
N LEU A 38 3.29 -5.68 10.11
CA LEU A 38 4.52 -6.30 9.61
C LEU A 38 5.68 -6.15 10.60
N PRO A 39 6.70 -7.03 10.52
CA PRO A 39 7.90 -6.93 11.36
C PRO A 39 8.52 -5.52 11.32
N SER A 40 9.04 -5.07 12.46
CA SER A 40 9.59 -3.71 12.62
C SER A 40 10.80 -3.41 11.73
N ASN A 41 11.45 -4.44 11.17
CA ASN A 41 12.56 -4.31 10.23
C ASN A 41 12.11 -4.21 8.76
N THR A 42 10.81 -4.27 8.45
CA THR A 42 10.30 -4.01 7.10
C THR A 42 10.28 -2.50 6.84
N TYR A 43 10.99 -2.07 5.81
CA TYR A 43 10.98 -0.69 5.34
C TYR A 43 9.69 -0.43 4.55
N ILE A 44 8.78 0.36 5.10
CA ILE A 44 7.48 0.66 4.48
C ILE A 44 7.43 2.15 4.15
N ARG A 45 6.93 2.50 2.97
CA ARG A 45 6.62 3.88 2.57
C ARG A 45 5.35 3.92 1.72
N SER A 46 4.83 5.12 1.54
CA SER A 46 3.77 5.39 0.58
C SER A 46 4.10 6.64 -0.24
N ALA A 47 3.61 6.66 -1.47
CA ALA A 47 3.76 7.77 -2.40
C ALA A 47 2.54 7.93 -3.31
N GLY A 48 2.53 9.04 -4.03
CA GLY A 48 1.52 9.41 -5.01
C GLY A 48 2.16 9.60 -6.38
N VAL A 49 1.38 9.40 -7.44
CA VAL A 49 1.77 9.89 -8.78
C VAL A 49 1.88 11.41 -8.79
N ARG A 50 1.04 12.07 -7.97
CA ARG A 50 1.13 13.49 -7.63
C ARG A 50 1.02 13.63 -6.11
N ALA A 51 1.47 14.75 -5.56
CA ALA A 51 1.17 15.10 -4.18
C ALA A 51 -0.29 15.60 -4.08
N GLY A 52 -0.96 15.22 -3.00
CA GLY A 52 -2.30 15.67 -2.65
C GLY A 52 -2.31 16.43 -1.32
N GLU A 53 -3.51 16.65 -0.80
CA GLU A 53 -3.70 17.21 0.54
C GLU A 53 -4.07 16.11 1.53
N ARG A 54 -3.71 16.31 2.80
CA ARG A 54 -4.05 15.37 3.86
C ARG A 54 -5.57 15.30 4.02
N ASP A 55 -6.12 14.10 3.98
CA ASP A 55 -7.56 13.89 4.13
C ASP A 55 -7.96 13.60 5.59
N PRO A 56 -8.78 14.45 6.23
CA PRO A 56 -9.18 14.26 7.63
C PRO A 56 -10.00 12.99 7.89
N PHE A 57 -10.70 12.43 6.90
CA PHE A 57 -11.43 11.18 7.08
C PHE A 57 -10.48 10.00 7.28
N VAL A 58 -9.29 10.04 6.67
CA VAL A 58 -8.24 9.04 6.88
C VAL A 58 -7.76 9.05 8.32
N ASP A 59 -7.56 10.24 8.90
CA ASP A 59 -7.18 10.38 10.30
C ASP A 59 -8.23 9.78 11.23
N VAL A 60 -9.52 10.05 10.96
CA VAL A 60 -10.63 9.51 11.76
C VAL A 60 -10.68 7.98 11.70
N VAL A 61 -10.67 7.38 10.50
CA VAL A 61 -10.83 5.91 10.38
C VAL A 61 -9.61 5.12 10.83
N LEU A 62 -8.41 5.72 10.80
CA LEU A 62 -7.21 5.14 11.39
C LEU A 62 -7.25 5.22 12.91
N ASP A 63 -7.70 6.34 13.48
CA ASP A 63 -7.82 6.51 14.93
C ASP A 63 -8.82 5.50 15.55
N GLU A 64 -9.89 5.15 14.82
CA GLU A 64 -10.83 4.08 15.20
C GLU A 64 -10.16 2.73 15.49
N ILE A 65 -8.99 2.46 14.86
CA ILE A 65 -8.19 1.24 15.07
C ILE A 65 -6.87 1.51 15.79
N GLY A 66 -6.73 2.68 16.43
CA GLY A 66 -5.55 3.07 17.20
C GLY A 66 -4.31 3.39 16.37
N LEU A 67 -4.48 3.72 15.08
CA LEU A 67 -3.40 4.08 14.17
C LEU A 67 -3.42 5.57 13.83
N SER A 68 -2.28 6.12 13.39
CA SER A 68 -2.17 7.51 12.98
C SER A 68 -1.11 7.69 11.90
N LEU A 69 -1.32 8.65 10.99
CA LEU A 69 -0.29 9.11 10.05
C LEU A 69 0.77 9.99 10.72
N GLY A 70 0.55 10.41 11.97
CA GLY A 70 1.42 11.35 12.67
C GLY A 70 1.55 12.66 11.90
N ARG A 71 2.78 13.10 11.64
CA ARG A 71 3.10 14.33 10.89
C ARG A 71 3.35 14.10 9.41
N ARG A 72 3.14 12.88 8.89
CA ARG A 72 3.34 12.60 7.47
C ARG A 72 2.35 13.41 6.64
N LEU A 73 2.85 13.97 5.55
CA LEU A 73 2.09 14.66 4.52
C LEU A 73 2.13 13.82 3.24
N PRO A 74 1.12 13.93 2.37
CA PRO A 74 1.18 13.34 1.04
C PRO A 74 2.42 13.80 0.29
N GLN A 75 3.10 12.85 -0.36
CA GLN A 75 4.32 13.09 -1.12
C GLN A 75 4.33 12.27 -2.42
N THR A 76 5.11 12.69 -3.40
CA THR A 76 5.38 11.95 -4.64
C THR A 76 6.47 10.90 -4.42
N LEU A 77 6.67 10.05 -5.42
CA LEU A 77 7.81 9.13 -5.42
C LEU A 77 9.15 9.88 -5.44
N GLU A 78 9.25 10.96 -6.21
CA GLU A 78 10.46 11.76 -6.39
C GLU A 78 10.88 12.50 -5.12
N GLU A 79 9.94 12.74 -4.20
CA GLU A 79 10.17 13.37 -2.91
C GLU A 79 10.69 12.36 -1.85
N LEU A 80 10.69 11.06 -2.14
CA LEU A 80 11.28 10.07 -1.25
C LEU A 80 12.81 10.09 -1.35
N GLU A 81 13.48 10.21 -0.21
CA GLU A 81 14.95 10.18 -0.13
C GLU A 81 15.55 8.80 -0.48
N ASP A 82 14.80 7.72 -0.26
CA ASP A 82 15.18 6.33 -0.57
C ASP A 82 14.11 5.68 -1.47
N ASP A 83 14.51 5.22 -2.65
CA ASP A 83 13.65 4.59 -3.66
C ASP A 83 13.94 3.09 -3.90
N TYR A 84 14.82 2.49 -3.08
CA TYR A 84 15.13 1.07 -3.13
C TYR A 84 14.02 0.22 -2.49
N PHE A 85 13.04 -0.15 -3.31
CA PHE A 85 11.95 -1.04 -2.92
C PHE A 85 12.07 -2.41 -3.61
N ASP A 86 11.81 -3.47 -2.85
CA ASP A 86 11.70 -4.83 -3.41
C ASP A 86 10.33 -5.01 -4.08
N LEU A 87 9.30 -4.33 -3.55
CA LEU A 87 7.91 -4.46 -3.95
C LEU A 87 7.19 -3.12 -4.00
N ILE A 88 6.56 -2.83 -5.12
CA ILE A 88 5.62 -1.72 -5.30
C ILE A 88 4.20 -2.27 -5.37
N ILE A 89 3.34 -1.82 -4.47
CA ILE A 89 1.92 -2.14 -4.43
C ILE A 89 1.14 -0.94 -4.92
N THR A 90 0.45 -1.08 -6.05
CA THR A 90 -0.34 0.01 -6.64
C THR A 90 -1.82 -0.15 -6.32
N LEU A 91 -2.45 0.95 -5.90
CA LEU A 91 -3.82 0.96 -5.37
C LEU A 91 -4.83 1.64 -6.31
N SER A 92 -4.36 2.16 -7.45
CA SER A 92 -5.18 2.77 -8.49
C SER A 92 -4.61 2.48 -9.87
N PRO A 93 -5.44 2.50 -10.93
CA PRO A 93 -4.96 2.31 -12.30
C PRO A 93 -3.87 3.31 -12.70
N GLN A 94 -4.03 4.57 -12.30
CA GLN A 94 -3.04 5.62 -12.56
C GLN A 94 -1.68 5.30 -11.92
N ALA A 95 -1.68 4.85 -10.66
CA ALA A 95 -0.46 4.46 -9.96
C ALA A 95 0.17 3.21 -10.57
N HIS A 96 -0.65 2.25 -11.01
CA HIS A 96 -0.15 1.05 -11.67
C HIS A 96 0.58 1.38 -12.98
N HIS A 97 -0.02 2.21 -13.83
CA HIS A 97 0.62 2.64 -15.07
C HIS A 97 1.92 3.41 -14.79
N ALA A 98 1.94 4.32 -13.81
CA ALA A 98 3.15 5.04 -13.43
C ALA A 98 4.26 4.11 -12.92
N ALA A 99 3.92 3.14 -12.07
CA ALA A 99 4.88 2.17 -11.53
C ALA A 99 5.50 1.31 -12.65
N LEU A 100 4.70 0.84 -13.62
CA LEU A 100 5.21 0.05 -14.74
C LEU A 100 6.21 0.82 -15.61
N GLU A 101 6.05 2.14 -15.75
CA GLU A 101 7.03 2.97 -16.48
C GLU A 101 8.34 3.13 -15.69
N LEU A 102 8.26 3.24 -14.36
CA LEU A 102 9.41 3.37 -13.47
C LEU A 102 10.25 2.10 -13.41
N THR A 103 9.61 0.93 -13.40
CA THR A 103 10.30 -0.37 -13.30
C THR A 103 10.80 -0.91 -14.63
N ARG A 104 10.78 -0.11 -15.71
CA ARG A 104 11.35 -0.51 -17.01
C ARG A 104 12.86 -0.73 -16.97
N SER A 105 13.55 -0.09 -16.02
CA SER A 105 15.02 -0.13 -15.91
C SER A 105 15.53 -0.97 -14.73
N ASN A 106 14.67 -1.27 -13.75
CA ASN A 106 15.04 -1.97 -12.52
C ASN A 106 14.09 -3.16 -12.28
N ALA A 107 14.63 -4.31 -11.89
CA ALA A 107 13.83 -5.48 -11.52
C ALA A 107 13.19 -5.28 -10.14
N ILE A 108 12.06 -4.57 -10.11
CA ILE A 108 11.22 -4.36 -8.94
C ILE A 108 9.88 -5.03 -9.19
N ASP A 109 9.38 -5.82 -8.23
CA ASP A 109 8.08 -6.44 -8.36
C ASP A 109 6.98 -5.40 -8.23
N VAL A 110 6.02 -5.40 -9.16
CA VAL A 110 4.85 -4.52 -9.14
C VAL A 110 3.59 -5.35 -9.02
N VAL A 111 2.78 -5.06 -8.01
CA VAL A 111 1.53 -5.79 -7.75
C VAL A 111 0.37 -4.82 -7.65
N TYR A 112 -0.68 -5.07 -8.43
CA TYR A 112 -1.87 -4.24 -8.44
C TYR A 112 -2.92 -4.76 -7.46
N TRP A 113 -3.28 -3.92 -6.48
CA TRP A 113 -4.38 -4.15 -5.55
C TRP A 113 -5.49 -3.15 -5.84
N PRO A 114 -6.46 -3.49 -6.71
CA PRO A 114 -7.57 -2.60 -7.01
C PRO A 114 -8.28 -2.21 -5.72
N THR A 115 -8.31 -0.90 -5.46
CA THR A 115 -8.88 -0.33 -4.24
C THR A 115 -9.80 0.79 -4.66
N MET A 116 -11.05 0.73 -4.19
CA MET A 116 -12.06 1.73 -4.50
C MET A 116 -11.59 3.13 -4.12
N ASP A 117 -12.06 4.13 -4.85
CA ASP A 117 -11.82 5.53 -4.50
C ASP A 117 -12.98 6.02 -3.63
N PRO A 118 -12.80 6.24 -2.32
CA PRO A 118 -13.92 6.60 -1.45
C PRO A 118 -14.43 8.02 -1.73
N THR A 119 -13.69 8.85 -2.47
CA THR A 119 -14.10 10.22 -2.83
C THR A 119 -15.26 10.28 -3.82
N VAL A 120 -15.55 9.17 -4.51
CA VAL A 120 -16.70 9.08 -5.43
C VAL A 120 -18.02 8.89 -4.68
N VAL A 121 -17.96 8.49 -3.40
CA VAL A 121 -19.13 8.31 -2.55
C VAL A 121 -19.62 9.68 -2.09
N SER A 122 -20.91 9.94 -2.26
CA SER A 122 -21.57 11.16 -1.80
C SER A 122 -22.70 10.81 -0.86
N GLY A 123 -23.01 11.72 0.08
CA GLY A 123 -24.06 11.50 1.05
C GLY A 123 -23.78 12.20 2.37
N THR A 124 -24.37 11.64 3.44
CA THR A 124 -24.10 12.07 4.81
C THR A 124 -22.66 11.80 5.21
N ARG A 125 -22.18 12.51 6.23
CA ARG A 125 -20.85 12.29 6.81
C ARG A 125 -20.61 10.82 7.17
N GLU A 126 -21.62 10.13 7.71
CA GLU A 126 -21.51 8.73 8.10
C GLU A 126 -21.36 7.81 6.88
N GLN A 127 -22.11 8.05 5.81
CA GLN A 127 -21.97 7.29 4.56
C GLN A 127 -20.60 7.49 3.90
N ILE A 128 -20.05 8.72 4.00
CA ILE A 128 -18.69 8.99 3.54
C ILE A 128 -17.69 8.24 4.43
N LEU A 129 -17.78 8.36 5.77
CA LEU A 129 -16.89 7.63 6.68
C LEU A 129 -16.92 6.11 6.44
N GLU A 130 -18.10 5.56 6.18
CA GLU A 130 -18.24 4.14 5.90
C GLU A 130 -17.44 3.70 4.66
N SER A 131 -17.43 4.49 3.59
CA SER A 131 -16.61 4.16 2.41
C SER A 131 -15.10 4.19 2.71
N TYR A 132 -14.66 5.03 3.65
CA TYR A 132 -13.26 5.04 4.12
C TYR A 132 -12.95 3.82 4.99
N ARG A 133 -13.91 3.35 5.80
CA ARG A 133 -13.78 2.11 6.58
C ARG A 133 -13.72 0.89 5.66
N GLU A 134 -14.54 0.84 4.61
CA GLU A 134 -14.48 -0.21 3.60
C GLU A 134 -13.08 -0.29 2.95
N VAL A 135 -12.48 0.86 2.62
CA VAL A 135 -11.09 0.92 2.11
C VAL A 135 -10.09 0.41 3.15
N ARG A 136 -10.20 0.86 4.41
CA ARG A 136 -9.33 0.43 5.52
C ARG A 136 -9.38 -1.09 5.71
N ASP A 137 -10.59 -1.64 5.75
CA ASP A 137 -10.82 -3.05 6.05
C ASP A 137 -10.38 -3.94 4.86
N HIS A 138 -10.63 -3.48 3.63
CA HIS A 138 -10.10 -4.12 2.41
C HIS A 138 -8.57 -4.18 2.40
N LEU A 139 -7.91 -3.06 2.68
CA LEU A 139 -6.44 -2.99 2.75
C LEU A 139 -5.89 -3.88 3.88
N THR A 140 -6.54 -3.89 5.03
CA THR A 140 -6.19 -4.76 6.16
C THR A 140 -6.22 -6.23 5.75
N GLY A 141 -7.31 -6.67 5.10
CA GLY A 141 -7.43 -8.05 4.62
C GLY A 141 -6.38 -8.42 3.58
N LEU A 142 -6.04 -7.52 2.66
CA LEU A 142 -4.97 -7.74 1.67
C LEU A 142 -3.59 -7.84 2.32
N ILE A 143 -3.26 -6.94 3.26
CA ILE A 143 -1.98 -6.95 3.99
C ILE A 143 -1.86 -8.25 4.81
N GLU A 144 -2.91 -8.64 5.53
CA GLU A 144 -2.91 -9.87 6.32
C GLU A 144 -2.72 -11.13 5.45
N SER A 145 -3.46 -11.21 4.33
CA SER A 145 -3.47 -12.41 3.50
C SER A 145 -2.24 -12.54 2.60
N ARG A 146 -1.66 -11.43 2.14
CA ARG A 146 -0.59 -11.43 1.12
C ARG A 146 0.78 -11.06 1.65
N LEU A 147 0.89 -10.28 2.73
CA LEU A 147 2.19 -9.83 3.26
C LEU A 147 2.54 -10.50 4.59
N LEU A 148 1.53 -10.77 5.43
CA LEU A 148 1.74 -11.40 6.73
C LEU A 148 1.78 -12.94 6.63
N LYS A 149 0.76 -13.55 6.04
CA LYS A 149 0.73 -14.99 5.75
C LYS A 149 1.71 -15.28 4.61
N ARG A 150 2.58 -16.28 4.75
CA ARG A 150 3.64 -16.65 3.77
C ARG A 150 3.09 -17.22 2.45
N ASN A 151 1.90 -16.80 2.03
CA ASN A 151 1.32 -17.18 0.76
C ASN A 151 1.91 -16.22 -0.28
N GLY A 152 2.68 -16.79 -1.22
CA GLY A 152 3.41 -16.03 -2.24
C GLY A 152 2.57 -14.90 -2.84
N ILE A 153 3.19 -13.72 -2.93
CA ILE A 153 2.59 -12.55 -3.54
C ILE A 153 2.48 -12.85 -5.04
N ALA A 154 1.34 -13.39 -5.47
CA ALA A 154 1.09 -13.62 -6.88
C ALA A 154 0.96 -12.26 -7.57
N ALA A 155 1.96 -11.88 -8.35
CA ALA A 155 1.84 -10.82 -9.35
C ALA A 155 0.76 -11.26 -10.34
N GLN A 156 -0.41 -10.63 -10.30
CA GLN A 156 -1.38 -10.81 -11.37
C GLN A 156 -0.89 -9.99 -12.57
N SER A 157 -0.28 -10.70 -13.52
CA SER A 157 -0.04 -10.17 -14.86
C SER A 157 -1.38 -9.75 -15.45
N ALA A 158 -1.44 -8.50 -15.92
CA ALA A 158 -2.53 -7.98 -16.72
C ALA A 158 -2.73 -8.78 -18.01
#